data_AF-A0AAV7GKV8-F1
#
_entry.id   AF-A0AAV7GKV8-F1
#
_cell.length_a   1.000
_cell.length_b   1.000
_cell.length_c   1.000
_cell.angle_alpha   90.00
_cell.angle_beta   90.00
_cell.angle_gamma   90.00
#
_symmetry.space_group_name_H-M   'P 1'
#
loop_
_entity.id
_entity.type
_entity.pdbx_description
1 polymer ?
#
loop_
_entity_poly.entity_id
_entity_poly.type
_entity_poly.pdbx_seq_one_letter_code
_entity_poly.pdbx_strand_id
1 'polypeptide(L)'
;MEINKTTHKFLSLPFFKPEMLPLLTLLLVLLSAATAEQKNSIFLLAGQSNMSGRGGVTGNSWDHFIPPECQPSPDILRLNAGLQWEESVEPIHADIDVYATCGVGPGMPFARAVLAAGGVATPVRLVPCAVGATPIREWARGTALYLNLMRRARAAMAEGGKLAAVLWYQGETDTISREDAEAYGGRMKTLVSDLRRDLGDPDLLIIQVALATGQGKYIDIVRNAQKAIKIHNVLCVDAKGLPVGSDYVHLTTQAQVTLGKWLADAYLKHTGYTLA
;
A
#
# COMPACT_ATOMS: atom_id res chain seq x y z
N MET A 1 -45.71 -34.46 -64.66
CA MET A 1 -44.83 -33.35 -64.23
C MET A 1 -45.03 -33.21 -62.72
N GLU A 2 -44.31 -34.03 -61.95
CA GLU A 2 -44.42 -34.09 -60.49
C GLU A 2 -43.57 -32.99 -59.85
N ILE A 3 -44.15 -32.24 -58.93
CA ILE A 3 -43.47 -31.21 -58.14
C ILE A 3 -43.29 -31.75 -56.72
N ASN A 4 -42.04 -32.04 -56.37
CA ASN A 4 -41.61 -32.40 -55.01
C ASN A 4 -41.92 -31.28 -54.02
N LYS A 5 -42.64 -31.59 -52.93
CA LYS A 5 -42.77 -30.72 -51.76
C LYS A 5 -41.91 -31.25 -50.61
N THR A 6 -40.76 -30.62 -50.41
CA THR A 6 -39.88 -30.83 -49.26
C THR A 6 -40.51 -30.16 -48.02
N THR A 7 -40.75 -30.93 -46.96
CA THR A 7 -41.24 -30.43 -45.66
C THR A 7 -40.07 -30.18 -44.72
N HIS A 8 -39.88 -28.93 -44.30
CA HIS A 8 -38.92 -28.56 -43.26
C HIS A 8 -39.48 -28.89 -41.87
N LYS A 9 -38.82 -29.80 -41.13
CA LYS A 9 -39.05 -29.99 -39.69
C LYS A 9 -38.40 -28.84 -38.92
N PHE A 10 -39.21 -28.00 -38.29
CA PHE A 10 -38.73 -27.09 -37.25
C PHE A 10 -38.39 -27.91 -35.99
N LEU A 11 -37.13 -27.90 -35.56
CA LEU A 11 -36.76 -28.35 -34.22
C LEU A 11 -37.29 -27.32 -33.21
N SER A 12 -38.20 -27.76 -32.34
CA SER A 12 -38.63 -27.00 -31.18
C SER A 12 -37.51 -26.97 -30.14
N LEU A 13 -37.08 -25.77 -29.75
CA LEU A 13 -36.21 -25.58 -28.60
C LEU A 13 -36.99 -25.96 -27.32
N PRO A 14 -36.35 -26.60 -26.32
CA PRO A 14 -37.02 -27.00 -25.09
C PRO A 14 -37.53 -25.76 -24.33
N PHE A 15 -38.84 -25.75 -24.05
CA PHE A 15 -39.49 -24.75 -23.19
C PHE A 15 -38.88 -24.80 -21.79
N PHE A 16 -38.26 -23.70 -21.34
CA PHE A 16 -37.88 -23.52 -19.95
C PHE A 16 -39.15 -23.44 -19.09
N LYS A 17 -39.26 -24.30 -18.07
CA LYS A 17 -40.40 -24.27 -17.14
C LYS A 17 -40.33 -23.01 -16.25
N PRO A 18 -41.45 -22.29 -16.03
CA PRO A 18 -41.46 -21.05 -15.23
C PRO A 18 -40.99 -21.24 -13.78
N GLU A 19 -41.07 -22.45 -13.25
CA GLU A 19 -40.58 -22.83 -11.91
C GLU A 19 -39.04 -22.83 -11.78
N MET A 20 -38.31 -22.86 -12.90
CA MET A 20 -36.83 -22.82 -12.90
C MET A 20 -36.27 -21.39 -12.81
N LEU A 21 -37.09 -20.37 -13.04
CA LEU A 21 -36.69 -18.97 -13.02
C LEU A 21 -36.21 -18.47 -11.64
N PRO A 22 -36.88 -18.78 -10.50
CA PRO A 22 -36.38 -18.40 -9.17
C PRO A 22 -35.09 -19.14 -8.78
N LEU A 23 -34.92 -20.39 -9.22
CA LEU A 23 -33.71 -21.17 -8.95
C LEU A 23 -32.53 -20.66 -9.78
N LEU A 24 -32.76 -20.31 -11.05
CA LEU A 24 -31.75 -19.74 -11.94
C LEU A 24 -31.33 -18.34 -11.48
N THR A 25 -32.27 -17.51 -11.03
CA THR A 25 -31.96 -16.20 -10.44
C THR A 25 -31.23 -16.33 -9.11
N LEU A 26 -31.61 -17.26 -8.24
CA LEU A 26 -30.86 -17.53 -7.01
C LEU A 26 -29.44 -18.04 -7.31
N LEU A 27 -29.28 -18.91 -8.31
CA LEU A 27 -27.97 -19.40 -8.75
C LEU A 27 -27.12 -18.27 -9.35
N LEU A 28 -27.70 -17.37 -10.15
CA LEU A 28 -27.05 -16.17 -10.69
C LEU A 28 -26.64 -15.18 -9.59
N VAL A 29 -27.47 -15.00 -8.56
CA VAL A 29 -27.16 -14.17 -7.38
C VAL A 29 -26.04 -14.79 -6.55
N LEU A 30 -26.04 -16.12 -6.37
CA LEU A 30 -24.98 -16.85 -5.67
C LEU A 30 -23.67 -16.87 -6.47
N LEU A 31 -23.73 -17.01 -7.80
CA LEU A 31 -22.57 -16.88 -8.70
C LEU A 31 -22.01 -15.46 -8.69
N SER A 32 -22.87 -14.42 -8.71
CA SER A 32 -22.45 -13.02 -8.59
C SER A 32 -21.79 -12.72 -7.25
N ALA A 33 -22.32 -13.25 -6.15
CA ALA A 33 -21.74 -13.12 -4.82
C ALA A 33 -20.41 -13.90 -4.69
N ALA A 34 -20.28 -15.06 -5.34
CA ALA A 34 -19.03 -15.82 -5.38
C ALA A 34 -17.94 -15.16 -6.26
N THR A 35 -18.33 -14.33 -7.24
CA THR A 35 -17.38 -13.57 -8.08
C THR A 35 -16.94 -12.23 -7.47
N ALA A 36 -17.61 -11.74 -6.44
CA ALA A 36 -17.19 -10.56 -5.71
C ALA A 36 -16.15 -10.92 -4.63
N GLU A 37 -15.09 -11.63 -5.04
CA GLU A 37 -13.85 -11.63 -4.26
C GLU A 37 -13.35 -10.20 -4.29
N GLN A 38 -13.65 -9.45 -3.23
CA GLN A 38 -13.34 -8.03 -3.15
C GLN A 38 -11.82 -7.88 -3.02
N LYS A 39 -11.13 -7.91 -4.16
CA LYS A 39 -9.67 -7.80 -4.21
C LYS A 39 -9.27 -6.48 -3.56
N ASN A 40 -8.47 -6.59 -2.50
CA ASN A 40 -7.99 -5.44 -1.75
C ASN A 40 -7.10 -4.58 -2.66
N SER A 41 -7.34 -3.26 -2.72
CA SER A 41 -6.54 -2.35 -3.55
C SER A 41 -6.10 -1.08 -2.84
N ILE A 42 -6.44 -0.89 -1.56
CA ILE A 42 -6.05 0.31 -0.80
C ILE A 42 -4.79 0.02 0.03
N PHE A 43 -3.76 0.83 -0.14
CA PHE A 43 -2.50 0.75 0.58
C PHE A 43 -2.25 2.03 1.36
N LEU A 44 -2.11 1.92 2.69
CA LEU A 44 -1.67 3.05 3.50
C LEU A 44 -0.15 3.19 3.39
N LEU A 45 0.33 4.41 3.14
CA LEU A 45 1.76 4.73 3.10
C LEU A 45 2.09 5.60 4.31
N ALA A 46 2.70 5.03 5.34
CA ALA A 46 2.92 5.72 6.60
C ALA A 46 4.36 5.57 7.12
N GLY A 47 4.76 6.49 7.99
CA GLY A 47 6.11 6.57 8.54
C GLY A 47 6.70 7.96 8.37
N GLN A 48 7.99 8.05 8.06
CA GLN A 48 8.70 9.33 7.97
C GLN A 48 9.20 9.67 6.56
N SER A 49 10.23 10.51 6.45
CA SER A 49 10.72 11.10 5.21
C SER A 49 11.13 10.10 4.13
N ASN A 50 11.64 8.92 4.49
CA ASN A 50 11.94 7.88 3.50
C ASN A 50 10.67 7.15 2.98
N MET A 51 9.54 7.18 3.68
CA MET A 51 8.24 6.81 3.12
C MET A 51 7.62 7.97 2.32
N SER A 52 7.67 9.20 2.86
CA SER A 52 7.05 10.35 2.17
C SER A 52 7.76 10.69 0.86
N GLY A 53 9.08 10.46 0.81
CA GLY A 53 9.90 10.55 -0.39
C GLY A 53 10.83 11.75 -0.37
N ARG A 54 12.12 11.49 -0.60
CA ARG A 54 13.19 12.51 -0.74
C ARG A 54 14.14 12.19 -1.90
N GLY A 55 13.81 11.19 -2.72
CA GLY A 55 14.61 10.87 -3.90
C GLY A 55 14.67 12.06 -4.86
N GLY A 56 15.88 12.48 -5.21
CA GLY A 56 16.12 13.63 -6.10
C GLY A 56 16.07 14.99 -5.38
N VAL A 57 15.83 15.02 -4.06
CA VAL A 57 15.84 16.26 -3.29
C VAL A 57 17.26 16.59 -2.85
N THR A 58 17.72 17.81 -3.15
CA THR A 58 18.97 18.38 -2.64
C THR A 58 18.69 19.76 -2.04
N GLY A 59 19.01 19.93 -0.74
CA GLY A 59 18.56 21.10 0.00
C GLY A 59 17.02 21.15 0.05
N ASN A 60 16.43 22.23 -0.45
CA ASN A 60 14.97 22.40 -0.53
C ASN A 60 14.42 22.28 -1.96
N SER A 61 15.21 21.77 -2.91
CA SER A 61 14.82 21.63 -4.32
C SER A 61 14.80 20.17 -4.74
N TRP A 62 13.76 19.78 -5.47
CA TRP A 62 13.66 18.46 -6.10
C TRP A 62 14.07 18.57 -7.58
N ASP A 63 14.81 17.58 -8.07
CA ASP A 63 15.30 17.54 -9.45
C ASP A 63 14.19 17.26 -10.51
N HIS A 64 12.99 16.93 -10.06
CA HIS A 64 11.83 16.57 -10.89
C HIS A 64 12.07 15.36 -11.80
N PHE A 65 13.10 14.55 -11.54
CA PHE A 65 13.37 13.35 -12.32
C PHE A 65 12.41 12.22 -11.92
N ILE A 66 11.57 11.80 -12.87
CA ILE A 66 10.63 10.68 -12.71
C ILE A 66 11.16 9.46 -13.47
N PRO A 67 11.61 8.39 -12.79
CA PRO A 67 12.00 7.16 -13.46
C PRO A 67 10.78 6.45 -14.08
N PRO A 68 10.97 5.56 -15.07
CA PRO A 68 9.88 4.82 -15.74
C PRO A 68 8.95 4.07 -14.76
N GLU A 69 9.51 3.53 -13.69
CA GLU A 69 8.78 2.82 -12.64
C GLU A 69 8.00 3.75 -11.68
N CYS A 70 8.06 5.06 -11.89
CA CYS A 70 7.26 6.03 -11.16
C CYS A 70 6.28 6.80 -12.05
N GLN A 71 6.19 6.48 -13.34
CA GLN A 71 5.29 7.17 -14.26
C GLN A 71 3.81 6.95 -13.87
N PRO A 72 2.96 7.97 -14.02
CA PRO A 72 1.54 7.87 -13.70
C PRO A 72 0.81 6.83 -14.55
N SER A 73 -0.37 6.46 -14.08
CA SER A 73 -1.29 5.56 -14.76
C SER A 73 -2.71 5.83 -14.23
N PRO A 74 -3.74 5.80 -15.08
CA PRO A 74 -5.12 5.95 -14.63
C PRO A 74 -5.57 4.84 -13.67
N ASP A 75 -4.86 3.70 -13.65
CA ASP A 75 -5.12 2.57 -12.75
C ASP A 75 -4.40 2.70 -11.40
N ILE A 76 -3.72 3.83 -11.14
CA ILE A 76 -3.05 4.12 -9.87
C ILE A 76 -3.55 5.47 -9.36
N LEU A 77 -4.32 5.44 -8.28
CA LEU A 77 -4.89 6.63 -7.66
C LEU A 77 -4.21 6.92 -6.32
N ARG A 78 -4.16 8.20 -5.93
CA ARG A 78 -3.82 8.64 -4.58
C ARG A 78 -5.00 9.36 -3.94
N LEU A 79 -5.12 9.25 -2.61
CA LEU A 79 -6.03 10.10 -1.83
C LEU A 79 -5.31 11.41 -1.49
N ASN A 80 -5.76 12.54 -2.03
CA ASN A 80 -5.14 13.84 -1.78
C ASN A 80 -5.47 14.39 -0.38
N ALA A 81 -4.94 15.57 -0.03
CA ALA A 81 -5.19 16.24 1.26
C ALA A 81 -6.67 16.58 1.50
N GLY A 82 -7.42 16.83 0.43
CA GLY A 82 -8.87 17.05 0.43
C GLY A 82 -9.72 15.79 0.53
N LEU A 83 -9.10 14.62 0.75
CA LEU A 83 -9.76 13.32 0.81
C LEU A 83 -10.50 12.95 -0.49
N GLN A 84 -9.98 13.40 -1.63
CA GLN A 84 -10.48 13.02 -2.95
C GLN A 84 -9.48 12.09 -3.64
N TRP A 85 -9.99 11.12 -4.39
CA TRP A 85 -9.18 10.28 -5.26
C TRP A 85 -8.79 11.05 -6.51
N GLU A 86 -7.51 10.99 -6.87
CA GLU A 86 -6.96 11.55 -8.11
C GLU A 86 -5.87 10.63 -8.67
N GLU A 87 -5.48 10.83 -9.93
CA GLU A 87 -4.35 10.11 -10.52
C GLU A 87 -3.08 10.34 -9.68
N SER A 88 -2.38 9.25 -9.36
CA SER A 88 -1.17 9.33 -8.54
C SER A 88 0.02 9.81 -9.36
N VAL A 89 0.62 10.90 -8.92
CA VAL A 89 1.87 11.48 -9.46
C VAL A 89 2.87 11.69 -8.32
N GLU A 90 4.17 11.59 -8.61
CA GLU A 90 5.20 11.99 -7.66
C GLU A 90 5.30 13.52 -7.57
N PRO A 91 5.60 14.09 -6.38
CA PRO A 91 5.76 13.42 -5.09
C PRO A 91 4.39 13.10 -4.46
N ILE A 92 4.13 11.82 -4.13
CA ILE A 92 2.79 11.39 -3.65
C ILE A 92 2.36 12.13 -2.36
N HIS A 93 3.32 12.54 -1.53
CA HIS A 93 3.10 13.21 -0.24
C HIS A 93 3.18 14.74 -0.28
N ALA A 94 3.25 15.38 -1.45
CA ALA A 94 3.49 16.83 -1.56
C ALA A 94 2.48 17.71 -0.79
N ASP A 95 1.21 17.30 -0.72
CA ASP A 95 0.15 17.99 0.03
C ASP A 95 -0.10 17.39 1.43
N ILE A 96 0.71 16.41 1.84
CA ILE A 96 0.59 15.70 3.12
C ILE A 96 1.76 16.06 4.06
N ASP A 97 3.00 15.92 3.60
CA ASP A 97 4.23 16.24 4.34
C ASP A 97 4.66 17.69 4.06
N VAL A 98 3.73 18.62 4.28
CA VAL A 98 3.77 20.01 3.79
C VAL A 98 4.92 20.88 4.34
N TYR A 99 5.62 20.40 5.36
CA TYR A 99 6.75 21.10 5.97
C TYR A 99 8.10 20.77 5.33
N ALA A 100 8.11 19.92 4.29
CA ALA A 100 9.33 19.53 3.59
C ALA A 100 9.11 19.41 2.07
N THR A 101 10.17 19.70 1.31
CA THR A 101 10.20 19.38 -0.12
C THR A 101 10.20 17.85 -0.28
N CYS A 102 9.13 17.33 -0.87
CA CYS A 102 9.02 15.91 -1.19
C CYS A 102 9.64 15.62 -2.56
N GLY A 103 10.19 14.42 -2.70
CA GLY A 103 10.63 13.86 -3.97
C GLY A 103 10.10 12.44 -4.13
N VAL A 104 10.80 11.62 -4.90
CA VAL A 104 10.36 10.23 -5.13
C VAL A 104 10.39 9.43 -3.83
N GLY A 105 9.30 8.70 -3.57
CA GLY A 105 9.17 7.70 -2.50
C GLY A 105 8.97 6.28 -3.07
N PRO A 106 8.69 5.29 -2.22
CA PRO A 106 8.52 3.90 -2.68
C PRO A 106 7.10 3.60 -3.21
N GLY A 107 6.17 4.56 -3.11
CA GLY A 107 4.74 4.35 -3.38
C GLY A 107 4.40 4.05 -4.84
N MET A 108 4.84 4.89 -5.79
CA MET A 108 4.63 4.64 -7.22
C MET A 108 5.29 3.34 -7.71
N PRO A 109 6.58 3.05 -7.41
CA PRO A 109 7.22 1.83 -7.88
C PRO A 109 6.60 0.57 -7.26
N PHE A 110 6.13 0.64 -6.01
CA PHE A 110 5.30 -0.39 -5.40
C PHE A 110 4.01 -0.61 -6.20
N ALA A 111 3.23 0.46 -6.41
CA ALA A 111 1.92 0.38 -7.06
C ALA A 111 2.02 -0.18 -8.48
N ARG A 112 3.01 0.28 -9.26
CA ARG A 112 3.27 -0.23 -10.62
C ARG A 112 3.67 -1.69 -10.63
N ALA A 113 4.52 -2.13 -9.71
CA ALA A 113 4.94 -3.53 -9.62
C ALA A 113 3.76 -4.45 -9.27
N VAL A 114 2.92 -4.04 -8.30
CA VAL A 114 1.71 -4.79 -7.92
C VAL A 114 0.68 -4.81 -9.06
N LEU A 115 0.46 -3.68 -9.74
CA LEU A 115 -0.43 -3.58 -10.90
C LEU A 115 0.04 -4.50 -12.04
N ALA A 116 1.34 -4.47 -12.36
CA ALA A 116 1.92 -5.29 -13.42
C ALA A 116 1.79 -6.80 -13.16
N ALA A 117 1.77 -7.22 -11.88
CA ALA A 117 1.56 -8.62 -11.51
C ALA A 117 0.10 -9.09 -11.69
N GLY A 118 -0.87 -8.19 -11.91
CA GLY A 118 -2.28 -8.54 -12.16
C GLY A 118 -3.05 -9.10 -10.96
N GLY A 119 -2.43 -9.09 -9.76
CA GLY A 119 -2.95 -9.73 -8.54
C GLY A 119 -3.82 -8.84 -7.65
N VAL A 120 -4.19 -7.65 -8.09
CA VAL A 120 -5.01 -6.72 -7.30
C VAL A 120 -6.18 -6.20 -8.11
N ALA A 121 -7.23 -5.72 -7.44
CA ALA A 121 -8.24 -4.93 -8.13
C ALA A 121 -7.61 -3.64 -8.63
N THR A 122 -7.98 -3.26 -9.85
CA THR A 122 -7.76 -1.92 -10.35
C THR A 122 -8.94 -1.02 -9.95
N PRO A 123 -8.69 0.26 -9.64
CA PRO A 123 -7.39 0.89 -9.50
C PRO A 123 -6.67 0.49 -8.20
N VAL A 124 -5.33 0.49 -8.24
CA VAL A 124 -4.47 0.51 -7.06
C VAL A 124 -4.60 1.88 -6.40
N ARG A 125 -4.91 1.90 -5.11
CA ARG A 125 -5.27 3.11 -4.36
C ARG A 125 -4.26 3.35 -3.24
N LEU A 126 -3.53 4.46 -3.32
CA LEU A 126 -2.51 4.86 -2.37
C LEU A 126 -3.05 5.92 -1.40
N VAL A 127 -2.80 5.75 -0.11
CA VAL A 127 -3.22 6.71 0.92
C VAL A 127 -1.97 7.25 1.64
N PRO A 128 -1.38 8.33 1.11
CA PRO A 128 -0.19 8.93 1.71
C PRO A 128 -0.50 9.50 3.09
N CYS A 129 0.28 9.13 4.10
CA CYS A 129 0.11 9.57 5.48
C CYS A 129 1.44 9.95 6.14
N ALA A 130 2.59 9.62 5.55
CA ALA A 130 3.90 9.80 6.17
C ALA A 130 4.26 11.28 6.39
N VAL A 131 4.99 11.56 7.48
CA VAL A 131 5.42 12.90 7.88
C VAL A 131 6.87 12.85 8.36
N GLY A 132 7.74 13.69 7.79
CA GLY A 132 9.18 13.68 8.04
C GLY A 132 9.56 13.97 9.50
N ALA A 133 10.70 13.42 9.93
CA ALA A 133 11.32 13.65 11.25
C ALA A 133 10.44 13.31 12.47
N THR A 134 9.51 12.36 12.32
CA THR A 134 8.60 11.95 13.40
C THR A 134 9.10 10.65 14.05
N PRO A 135 9.39 10.64 15.37
CA PRO A 135 9.68 9.40 16.10
C PRO A 135 8.40 8.58 16.31
N ILE A 136 8.52 7.27 16.54
CA ILE A 136 7.36 6.36 16.61
C ILE A 136 6.39 6.73 17.75
N ARG A 137 6.86 7.41 18.80
CA ARG A 137 6.01 7.93 19.88
C ARG A 137 4.96 8.94 19.40
N GLU A 138 5.23 9.67 18.31
CA GLU A 138 4.27 10.59 17.70
C GLU A 138 3.21 9.86 16.86
N TRP A 139 3.37 8.56 16.65
CA TRP A 139 2.41 7.68 16.00
C TRP A 139 1.60 6.83 16.99
N ALA A 140 1.75 7.07 18.29
CA ALA A 140 0.95 6.42 19.31
C ALA A 140 -0.54 6.75 19.16
N ARG A 141 -1.42 5.82 19.54
CA ARG A 141 -2.86 6.06 19.46
C ARG A 141 -3.28 7.33 20.20
N GLY A 142 -4.07 8.16 19.51
CA GLY A 142 -4.58 9.42 20.04
C GLY A 142 -3.70 10.63 19.74
N THR A 143 -2.48 10.45 19.22
CA THR A 143 -1.67 11.57 18.71
C THR A 143 -2.23 12.13 17.39
N ALA A 144 -1.83 13.34 17.03
CA ALA A 144 -2.28 13.99 15.79
C ALA A 144 -1.98 13.17 14.53
N LEU A 145 -0.78 12.58 14.41
CA LEU A 145 -0.40 11.78 13.23
C LEU A 145 -1.24 10.50 13.12
N TYR A 146 -1.42 9.80 14.24
CA TYR A 146 -2.25 8.59 14.28
C TYR A 146 -3.72 8.91 13.93
N LEU A 147 -4.29 9.97 14.52
CA LEU A 147 -5.66 10.40 14.22
C LEU A 147 -5.83 10.83 12.76
N ASN A 148 -4.83 11.49 12.17
CA ASN A 148 -4.83 11.83 10.76
C ASN A 148 -4.77 10.59 9.86
N LEU A 149 -3.91 9.61 10.17
CA LEU A 149 -3.85 8.33 9.48
C LEU A 149 -5.21 7.62 9.54
N MET A 150 -5.83 7.53 10.72
CA MET A 150 -7.17 6.95 10.89
C MET A 150 -8.23 7.68 10.07
N ARG A 151 -8.23 9.01 10.06
CA ARG A 151 -9.15 9.82 9.26
C ARG A 151 -9.02 9.49 7.77
N ARG A 152 -7.80 9.43 7.26
CA ARG A 152 -7.51 9.17 5.83
C ARG A 152 -7.84 7.73 5.44
N ALA A 153 -7.52 6.76 6.30
CA ALA A 153 -7.89 5.37 6.10
C ALA A 153 -9.41 5.18 6.03
N ARG A 154 -10.17 5.78 6.96
CA ARG A 154 -11.64 5.70 6.95
C ARG A 154 -12.26 6.36 5.72
N ALA A 155 -11.73 7.51 5.29
CA ALA A 155 -12.17 8.15 4.06
C ALA A 155 -11.92 7.26 2.84
N ALA A 156 -10.73 6.63 2.74
CA ALA A 156 -10.41 5.72 1.66
C ALA A 156 -11.33 4.48 1.59
N MET A 157 -11.78 3.98 2.75
CA MET A 157 -12.66 2.82 2.85
C MET A 157 -14.15 3.15 2.70
N ALA A 158 -14.54 4.43 2.70
CA ALA A 158 -15.95 4.84 2.75
C ALA A 158 -16.79 4.33 1.56
N GLU A 159 -16.16 4.15 0.40
CA GLU A 159 -16.80 3.62 -0.83
C GLU A 159 -16.75 2.08 -0.91
N GLY A 160 -16.60 1.40 0.24
CA GLY A 160 -16.60 -0.06 0.33
C GLY A 160 -15.27 -0.72 0.00
N GLY A 161 -14.17 0.04 -0.10
CA GLY A 161 -12.83 -0.52 -0.27
C GLY A 161 -12.28 -1.12 1.02
N LYS A 162 -11.46 -2.17 0.90
CA LYS A 162 -10.71 -2.76 2.03
C LYS A 162 -9.22 -2.43 1.93
N LEU A 163 -8.59 -2.26 3.07
CA LEU A 163 -7.14 -2.11 3.15
C LEU A 163 -6.47 -3.43 2.80
N ALA A 164 -5.54 -3.37 1.84
CA ALA A 164 -4.70 -4.50 1.45
C ALA A 164 -3.49 -4.62 2.38
N ALA A 165 -2.84 -3.50 2.69
CA ALA A 165 -1.72 -3.44 3.61
C ALA A 165 -1.45 -2.01 4.10
N VAL A 166 -0.69 -1.93 5.19
CA VAL A 166 0.03 -0.73 5.61
C VAL A 166 1.50 -0.91 5.26
N LEU A 167 2.03 -0.03 4.43
CA LEU A 167 3.46 0.09 4.17
C LEU A 167 4.03 1.08 5.18
N TRP A 168 4.97 0.61 6.01
CA TRP A 168 5.51 1.37 7.13
C TRP A 168 7.03 1.52 7.01
N TYR A 169 7.52 2.75 6.82
CA TYR A 169 8.97 3.02 6.85
C TYR A 169 9.27 4.20 7.77
N GLN A 170 9.73 3.87 8.98
CA GLN A 170 10.02 4.83 10.04
C GLN A 170 11.02 4.25 11.04
N GLY A 171 11.81 5.12 11.66
CA GLY A 171 12.61 4.80 12.83
C GLY A 171 13.90 5.59 12.91
N GLU A 172 14.28 6.32 11.85
CA GLU A 172 15.55 7.03 11.78
C GLU A 172 15.65 8.08 12.90
N THR A 173 14.54 8.73 13.27
CA THR A 173 14.51 9.68 14.40
C THR A 173 14.66 8.98 15.75
N ASP A 174 14.10 7.77 15.92
CA ASP A 174 14.28 6.96 17.15
C ASP A 174 15.73 6.48 17.34
N THR A 175 16.59 6.57 16.32
CA THR A 175 18.03 6.24 16.45
C THR A 175 18.86 7.31 17.17
N ILE A 176 18.28 8.49 17.45
CA ILE A 176 18.97 9.63 18.07
C ILE A 176 19.24 9.37 19.56
N SER A 177 18.22 8.94 20.30
CA SER A 177 18.30 8.68 21.74
C SER A 177 18.34 7.18 22.01
N ARG A 178 19.03 6.78 23.09
CA ARG A 178 19.10 5.36 23.47
C ARG A 178 17.74 4.86 23.95
N GLU A 179 17.05 5.71 24.71
CA GLU A 179 15.73 5.42 25.27
C GLU A 179 14.70 5.13 24.18
N ASP A 180 14.64 5.97 23.14
CA ASP A 180 13.71 5.75 22.03
C ASP A 180 14.07 4.49 21.24
N ALA A 181 15.36 4.27 20.98
CA ALA A 181 15.83 3.10 20.28
C ALA A 181 15.49 1.79 21.03
N GLU A 182 15.72 1.75 22.34
CA GLU A 182 15.39 0.59 23.20
C GLU A 182 13.87 0.39 23.32
N ALA A 183 13.08 1.47 23.31
CA ALA A 183 11.62 1.41 23.36
C ALA A 183 10.95 1.06 22.02
N TYR A 184 11.66 1.19 20.89
CA TYR A 184 11.10 1.10 19.53
C TYR A 184 10.29 -0.18 19.31
N GLY A 185 10.87 -1.35 19.65
CA GLY A 185 10.22 -2.64 19.43
C GLY A 185 8.89 -2.80 20.17
N GLY A 186 8.79 -2.25 21.39
CA GLY A 186 7.54 -2.22 22.15
C GLY A 186 6.50 -1.32 21.49
N ARG A 187 6.91 -0.09 21.12
CA ARG A 187 6.02 0.89 20.47
C ARG A 187 5.52 0.40 19.11
N MET A 188 6.35 -0.29 18.33
CA MET A 188 5.95 -0.88 17.04
C MET A 188 4.86 -1.96 17.22
N LYS A 189 4.99 -2.82 18.24
CA LYS A 189 3.95 -3.82 18.55
C LYS A 189 2.63 -3.16 18.94
N THR A 190 2.70 -2.11 19.76
CA THR A 190 1.52 -1.32 20.15
C THR A 190 0.88 -0.65 18.93
N LEU A 191 1.66 -0.03 18.06
CA LEU A 191 1.16 0.58 16.82
C LEU A 191 0.41 -0.44 15.95
N VAL A 192 0.98 -1.62 15.71
CA VAL A 192 0.32 -2.70 14.96
C VAL A 192 -1.01 -3.09 15.61
N SER A 193 -1.02 -3.31 16.92
CA SER A 193 -2.23 -3.66 17.67
C SER A 193 -3.30 -2.57 17.58
N ASP A 194 -2.89 -1.31 17.68
CA ASP A 194 -3.81 -0.17 17.66
C ASP A 194 -4.42 0.03 16.28
N LEU A 195 -3.60 -0.04 15.21
CA LEU A 195 -4.07 0.03 13.83
C LEU A 195 -5.11 -1.04 13.54
N ARG A 196 -4.81 -2.31 13.86
CA ARG A 196 -5.72 -3.44 13.65
C ARG A 196 -7.05 -3.26 14.37
N ARG A 197 -6.99 -2.86 15.64
CA ARG A 197 -8.20 -2.63 16.45
C ARG A 197 -9.05 -1.49 15.88
N ASP A 198 -8.43 -0.34 15.60
CA ASP A 198 -9.18 0.87 15.25
C ASP A 198 -9.62 0.90 13.77
N LEU A 199 -9.02 0.06 12.92
CA LEU A 199 -9.44 -0.22 11.54
C LEU A 199 -10.37 -1.43 11.43
N GLY A 200 -10.56 -2.20 12.51
CA GLY A 200 -11.47 -3.34 12.56
C GLY A 200 -10.99 -4.57 11.77
N ASP A 201 -9.69 -4.69 11.54
CA ASP A 201 -9.08 -5.80 10.80
C ASP A 201 -7.94 -6.43 11.64
N PRO A 202 -8.19 -7.55 12.33
CA PRO A 202 -7.20 -8.23 13.16
C PRO A 202 -6.06 -8.87 12.36
N ASP A 203 -6.27 -9.11 11.06
CA ASP A 203 -5.31 -9.77 10.16
C ASP A 203 -4.68 -8.80 9.17
N LEU A 204 -4.94 -7.49 9.31
CA LEU A 204 -4.37 -6.45 8.46
C LEU A 204 -2.87 -6.66 8.29
N LEU A 205 -2.43 -6.70 7.04
CA LEU A 205 -1.03 -6.87 6.70
C LEU A 205 -0.27 -5.56 6.94
N ILE A 206 0.82 -5.63 7.70
CA ILE A 206 1.79 -4.54 7.85
C ILE A 206 3.09 -5.00 7.22
N ILE A 207 3.61 -4.23 6.26
CA ILE A 207 4.95 -4.43 5.71
C ILE A 207 5.82 -3.28 6.20
N GLN A 208 6.66 -3.56 7.19
CA GLN A 208 7.62 -2.59 7.71
C GLN A 208 8.97 -2.67 7.01
N VAL A 209 9.75 -1.60 7.09
CA VAL A 209 11.10 -1.52 6.52
C VAL A 209 12.15 -1.40 7.63
N ALA A 210 13.10 -2.33 7.65
CA ALA A 210 14.30 -2.23 8.46
C ALA A 210 15.25 -1.16 7.88
N LEU A 211 15.64 -0.17 8.69
CA LEU A 211 16.21 1.10 8.20
C LEU A 211 17.50 0.94 7.36
N ALA A 212 17.62 1.68 6.26
CA ALA A 212 18.90 1.77 5.55
C ALA A 212 19.96 2.55 6.35
N THR A 213 19.53 3.63 6.99
CA THR A 213 20.33 4.64 7.68
C THR A 213 19.65 5.06 8.99
N GLY A 214 20.27 5.95 9.76
CA GLY A 214 19.70 6.54 10.97
C GLY A 214 20.15 7.98 11.12
N GLN A 215 19.41 8.79 11.89
CA GLN A 215 19.81 10.16 12.23
C GLN A 215 20.74 10.20 13.46
N GLY A 216 20.91 9.08 14.16
CA GLY A 216 21.76 8.95 15.33
C GLY A 216 22.46 7.60 15.44
N LYS A 217 23.19 7.43 16.55
CA LYS A 217 24.14 6.34 16.76
C LYS A 217 23.54 4.99 17.13
N TYR A 218 22.23 4.91 17.37
CA TYR A 218 21.55 3.70 17.85
C TYR A 218 20.80 2.94 16.76
N ILE A 219 21.22 3.10 15.49
CA ILE A 219 20.62 2.44 14.32
C ILE A 219 20.51 0.92 14.48
N ASP A 220 21.54 0.26 15.03
CA ASP A 220 21.53 -1.19 15.18
C ASP A 220 20.48 -1.67 16.18
N ILE A 221 20.20 -0.89 17.23
CA ILE A 221 19.15 -1.22 18.21
C ILE A 221 17.78 -1.18 17.52
N VAL A 222 17.48 -0.10 16.79
CA VAL A 222 16.21 0.05 16.07
C VAL A 222 16.04 -1.01 14.99
N ARG A 223 17.08 -1.27 14.18
CA ARG A 223 17.05 -2.32 13.15
C ARG A 223 16.85 -3.71 13.74
N ASN A 224 17.54 -4.03 14.83
CA ASN A 224 17.35 -5.30 15.52
C ASN A 224 15.92 -5.45 16.04
N ALA A 225 15.33 -4.37 16.57
CA ALA A 225 13.94 -4.35 17.00
C ALA A 225 12.97 -4.58 15.84
N GLN A 226 13.16 -3.90 14.69
CA GLN A 226 12.34 -4.08 13.48
C GLN A 226 12.37 -5.52 12.99
N LYS A 227 13.57 -6.13 12.88
CA LYS A 227 13.75 -7.50 12.41
C LYS A 227 13.27 -8.56 13.41
N ALA A 228 13.21 -8.23 14.70
CA ALA A 228 12.77 -9.13 15.75
C ALA A 228 11.23 -9.17 15.95
N ILE A 229 10.46 -8.36 15.23
CA ILE A 229 9.00 -8.38 15.30
C ILE A 229 8.47 -9.71 14.75
N LYS A 230 7.90 -10.54 15.64
CA LYS A 230 7.22 -11.80 15.33
C LYS A 230 5.73 -11.68 15.67
N ILE A 231 5.00 -10.94 14.85
CA ILE A 231 3.54 -10.80 14.92
C ILE A 231 2.95 -11.38 13.63
N HIS A 232 1.82 -12.09 13.73
CA HIS A 232 1.09 -12.59 12.55
C HIS A 232 0.82 -11.44 11.56
N ASN A 233 0.98 -11.68 10.25
CA ASN A 233 0.81 -10.70 9.17
C ASN A 233 1.60 -9.39 9.37
N VAL A 234 2.80 -9.47 9.96
CA VAL A 234 3.79 -8.39 9.93
C VAL A 234 5.04 -8.89 9.21
N LEU A 235 5.35 -8.26 8.08
CA LEU A 235 6.52 -8.55 7.26
C LEU A 235 7.58 -7.47 7.44
N CYS A 236 8.85 -7.82 7.23
CA CYS A 236 9.95 -6.88 7.30
C CYS A 236 10.82 -6.98 6.03
N VAL A 237 10.91 -5.89 5.28
CA VAL A 237 11.85 -5.70 4.17
C VAL A 237 13.10 -4.99 4.71
N ASP A 238 14.31 -5.43 4.33
CA ASP A 238 15.55 -4.84 4.84
C ASP A 238 16.15 -3.86 3.82
N ALA A 239 16.15 -2.56 4.15
CA ALA A 239 16.68 -1.50 3.27
C ALA A 239 18.20 -1.30 3.41
N LYS A 240 18.89 -2.09 4.24
CA LYS A 240 20.34 -1.95 4.45
C LYS A 240 21.11 -2.07 3.15
N GLY A 241 22.00 -1.11 2.90
CA GLY A 241 22.85 -1.07 1.72
C GLY A 241 22.22 -0.40 0.50
N LEU A 242 20.94 0.02 0.57
CA LEU A 242 20.37 0.87 -0.46
C LEU A 242 21.11 2.22 -0.53
N PRO A 243 21.39 2.75 -1.74
CA PRO A 243 22.06 4.04 -1.89
C PRO A 243 21.32 5.20 -1.23
N VAL A 244 22.07 6.08 -0.57
CA VAL A 244 21.55 7.30 0.05
C VAL A 244 22.08 8.55 -0.65
N GLY A 245 21.35 9.65 -0.53
CA GLY A 245 21.72 10.96 -1.05
C GLY A 245 22.88 11.59 -0.30
N SER A 246 23.22 12.82 -0.68
CA SER A 246 24.34 13.59 -0.11
C SER A 246 24.13 13.99 1.36
N ASP A 247 22.92 13.87 1.88
CA ASP A 247 22.61 14.09 3.30
C ASP A 247 22.88 12.86 4.19
N TYR A 248 23.26 11.73 3.59
CA TYR A 248 23.55 10.45 4.26
C TYR A 248 22.37 9.84 5.04
N VAL A 249 21.16 10.39 4.89
CA VAL A 249 19.96 9.93 5.60
C VAL A 249 18.94 9.38 4.62
N HIS A 250 18.67 10.10 3.52
CA HIS A 250 17.56 9.76 2.66
C HIS A 250 17.97 8.88 1.49
N LEU A 251 17.10 7.93 1.13
CA LEU A 251 17.29 7.09 -0.06
C LEU A 251 17.27 7.93 -1.33
N THR A 252 18.13 7.59 -2.30
CA THR A 252 18.09 8.18 -3.65
C THR A 252 16.83 7.74 -4.41
N THR A 253 16.51 8.41 -5.52
CA THR A 253 15.40 8.01 -6.41
C THR A 253 15.49 6.54 -6.83
N GLN A 254 16.67 6.08 -7.25
CA GLN A 254 16.85 4.68 -7.68
C GLN A 254 16.74 3.67 -6.51
N ALA A 255 17.17 4.08 -5.31
CA ALA A 255 16.98 3.28 -4.11
C ALA A 255 15.49 3.15 -3.74
N GLN A 256 14.72 4.23 -3.89
CA GLN A 256 13.27 4.21 -3.68
C GLN A 256 12.53 3.32 -4.68
N VAL A 257 12.94 3.32 -5.96
CA VAL A 257 12.44 2.37 -6.96
C VAL A 257 12.71 0.93 -6.55
N THR A 258 13.92 0.65 -6.07
CA THR A 258 14.31 -0.69 -5.61
C THR A 258 13.49 -1.11 -4.39
N LEU A 259 13.35 -0.22 -3.41
CA LEU A 259 12.56 -0.49 -2.20
C LEU A 259 11.08 -0.73 -2.54
N GLY A 260 10.49 0.07 -3.44
CA GLY A 260 9.10 -0.13 -3.87
C GLY A 260 8.87 -1.51 -4.49
N LYS A 261 9.82 -1.98 -5.31
CA LYS A 261 9.78 -3.36 -5.87
C LYS A 261 9.89 -4.41 -4.78
N TRP A 262 10.78 -4.24 -3.79
CA TRP A 262 10.89 -5.19 -2.66
C TRP A 262 9.65 -5.24 -1.78
N LEU A 263 9.00 -4.10 -1.55
CA LEU A 263 7.70 -4.03 -0.85
C LEU A 263 6.61 -4.75 -1.65
N ALA A 264 6.59 -4.58 -2.98
CA ALA A 264 5.64 -5.27 -3.85
C ALA A 264 5.87 -6.78 -3.85
N ASP A 265 7.12 -7.22 -3.96
CA ASP A 265 7.49 -8.63 -3.87
C ASP A 265 7.05 -9.25 -2.53
N ALA A 266 7.25 -8.54 -1.42
CA ALA A 266 6.83 -9.00 -0.10
C ALA A 266 5.30 -9.14 -0.02
N TYR A 267 4.55 -8.16 -0.54
CA TYR A 267 3.10 -8.19 -0.62
C TYR A 267 2.60 -9.36 -1.47
N LEU A 268 3.11 -9.51 -2.70
CA LEU A 268 2.67 -10.51 -3.67
C LEU A 268 2.98 -11.94 -3.20
N LYS A 269 4.18 -12.18 -2.67
CA LYS A 269 4.57 -13.49 -2.11
C LYS A 269 3.69 -13.88 -0.93
N HIS A 270 3.35 -12.93 -0.06
CA HIS A 270 2.50 -13.19 1.10
C HIS A 270 1.04 -13.47 0.72
N THR A 271 0.54 -12.82 -0.33
CA THR A 271 -0.84 -12.96 -0.80
C THR A 271 -1.04 -14.09 -1.83
N GLY A 272 0.00 -14.88 -2.10
CA GLY A 272 -0.09 -16.08 -2.95
C GLY A 272 0.05 -15.83 -4.45
N TYR A 273 0.45 -14.62 -4.86
CA TYR A 273 0.83 -14.34 -6.24
C TYR A 273 2.28 -14.75 -6.47
N THR A 274 2.51 -16.05 -6.65
CA THR A 274 3.75 -16.51 -7.30
C THR A 274 3.76 -15.96 -8.72
N LEU A 275 4.69 -15.05 -9.00
CA LEU A 275 5.09 -14.67 -10.35
C LEU A 275 5.35 -15.97 -11.13
N ALA A 276 4.48 -16.26 -12.10
CA ALA A 276 4.70 -17.31 -13.09
C ALA A 276 5.77 -16.86 -14.09
#